data_AF-A0A953X5T6-F1
#
_entry.id   AF-A0A953X5T6-F1
#
_cell.length_a   1.000
_cell.length_b   1.000
_cell.length_c   1.000
_cell.angle_alpha   90.00
_cell.angle_beta   90.00
_cell.angle_gamma   90.00
#
_symmetry.space_group_name_H-M   'P 1'
#
loop_
_entity.id
_entity.type
_entity.pdbx_description
1 polymer ?
#
loop_
_entity_poly.entity_id
_entity_poly.type
_entity_poly.pdbx_seq_one_letter_code
_entity_poly.pdbx_strand_id
1 'polypeptide(L)' 'MKFTDSKILPPGLERSLRFYVTNPSPCPYLPNRRERKAFTNLAITESDLVHNMLSQAGFRRSQTIAYRPA' A
#
# COMPACT_ATOMS: atom_id res chain seq x y z
N MET A 1 -13.41 -1.54 3.42
CA MET A 1 -14.19 -0.61 2.60
C MET A 1 -13.18 0.19 1.78
N LYS A 2 -13.17 -0.06 0.47
CA LYS A 2 -12.44 0.57 -0.65
C LYS A 2 -11.14 1.37 -0.36
N PHE A 3 -9.97 0.76 -0.61
CA PHE A 3 -8.68 1.45 -0.78
C PHE A 3 -8.60 2.19 -2.14
N THR A 4 -9.67 2.87 -2.55
CA THR A 4 -9.74 3.65 -3.80
C THR A 4 -9.93 5.11 -3.47
N ASP A 5 -9.06 5.65 -2.61
CA ASP A 5 -9.00 7.10 -2.43
C ASP A 5 -7.98 7.64 -3.43
N SER A 6 -8.47 7.89 -4.64
CA SER A 6 -7.81 8.53 -5.78
C SER A 6 -7.43 9.99 -5.53
N LYS A 7 -7.24 10.39 -4.26
CA LYS A 7 -6.81 11.72 -3.84
C LYS A 7 -5.44 11.71 -3.17
N ILE A 8 -4.82 10.55 -2.98
CA ILE A 8 -3.49 10.45 -2.37
C ILE A 8 -2.38 10.63 -3.43
N LEU A 9 -2.67 10.46 -4.73
CA LEU A 9 -1.68 10.51 -5.79
C LEU A 9 -1.74 11.84 -6.57
N PRO A 10 -0.60 12.34 -7.09
CA PRO A 10 -0.59 13.53 -7.93
C PRO A 10 -1.40 13.27 -9.22
N PRO A 11 -2.07 14.29 -9.77
CA PRO A 11 -2.82 14.17 -11.01
C PRO A 11 -1.87 13.73 -12.14
N GLY A 12 -2.07 12.52 -12.66
CA GLY A 12 -1.21 11.91 -13.69
C GLY A 12 -0.75 10.49 -13.38
N LEU A 13 -0.77 10.08 -12.11
CA LEU A 13 -0.24 8.78 -11.68
C LEU A 13 -1.30 7.73 -11.30
N GLU A 14 -2.56 8.17 -11.21
CA GLU A 14 -3.76 7.38 -10.89
C GLU A 14 -3.94 6.12 -11.76
N ARG A 15 -3.38 6.10 -12.98
CA ARG A 15 -3.62 5.02 -13.93
C ARG A 15 -2.59 3.87 -13.88
N SER A 16 -1.49 4.03 -13.14
CA SER A 16 -0.38 3.04 -13.14
C SER A 16 -0.24 2.25 -11.83
N LEU A 17 -0.69 2.81 -10.71
CA LEU A 17 -0.52 2.15 -9.40
C LEU A 17 -1.62 1.12 -9.13
N ARG A 18 -1.23 -0.15 -9.08
CA ARG A 18 -2.11 -1.25 -8.65
C ARG A 18 -1.86 -1.61 -7.20
N PHE A 19 -2.94 -1.74 -6.46
CA PHE A 19 -2.92 -2.23 -5.09
C PHE A 19 -3.39 -3.67 -5.07
N TYR A 20 -2.65 -4.49 -4.34
CA TYR A 20 -2.92 -5.89 -4.10
C TYR A 20 -3.12 -6.10 -2.60
N VAL A 21 -3.99 -7.04 -2.25
CA VAL A 21 -4.30 -7.35 -0.86
C VAL A 21 -4.18 -8.85 -0.68
N THR A 22 -3.50 -9.29 0.37
CA THR A 22 -3.40 -10.72 0.69
C THR A 22 -4.74 -11.27 1.17
N ASN A 23 -4.92 -12.59 1.04
CA ASN A 23 -6.02 -13.27 1.70
C ASN A 23 -5.97 -13.05 3.22
N PRO A 24 -7.13 -12.99 3.90
CA PRO A 24 -7.18 -12.81 5.35
C PRO A 24 -6.53 -13.98 6.09
N SER A 25 -5.40 -13.71 6.74
CA SER A 25 -4.68 -14.64 7.61
C SER A 25 -4.95 -14.32 9.08
N PRO A 26 -4.76 -15.27 10.02
CA PRO A 26 -4.72 -14.94 11.44
C PRO A 26 -3.61 -13.91 11.70
N CYS A 27 -3.90 -12.92 12.56
CA CYS A 27 -2.94 -11.89 12.93
C CYS A 27 -1.88 -12.48 13.88
N PRO A 28 -0.58 -12.32 13.60
CA PRO A 28 0.47 -12.87 14.46
C PRO A 28 0.59 -12.14 15.81
N TYR A 29 0.15 -10.89 15.89
CA TYR A 29 0.31 -10.05 17.08
C TYR A 29 -0.92 -9.99 17.98
N LEU A 30 -2.12 -10.21 17.41
CA LEU A 30 -3.38 -10.08 18.14
C LEU A 30 -4.19 -11.38 18.05
N PRO A 31 -4.43 -12.08 19.18
CA PRO A 31 -5.26 -13.28 19.18
C PRO A 31 -6.68 -12.93 18.73
N ASN A 32 -7.33 -13.85 18.01
CA ASN A 32 -8.68 -13.70 17.47
C ASN A 32 -8.89 -12.55 16.46
N ARG A 33 -7.81 -11.90 15.99
CA ARG A 33 -7.86 -10.92 14.89
C ARG A 33 -7.36 -11.56 13.60
N ARG A 34 -7.89 -11.07 12.47
CA ARG A 34 -7.39 -11.43 11.13
C ARG A 34 -6.73 -10.21 10.50
N GLU A 35 -5.57 -10.42 9.92
CA GLU A 35 -4.80 -9.40 9.20
C GLU A 35 -4.94 -9.59 7.68
N ARG A 36 -4.88 -8.48 6.94
CA ARG A 36 -4.67 -8.46 5.48
C ARG A 36 -3.60 -7.43 5.17
N LYS A 37 -2.59 -7.84 4.43
CA LYS A 37 -1.51 -6.93 4.02
C LYS A 37 -1.86 -6.31 2.67
N ALA A 38 -1.79 -4.99 2.58
CA ALA A 38 -1.91 -4.27 1.32
C ALA A 38 -0.51 -3.99 0.79
N PHE A 39 -0.27 -4.25 -0.50
CA PHE A 39 1.00 -4.00 -1.16
C PHE A 39 0.81 -3.41 -2.55
N THR A 40 1.79 -2.63 -2.99
CA THR A 40 1.82 -2.00 -4.32
C THR A 40 3.25 -1.98 -4.86
N ASN A 41 3.37 -2.02 -6.19
CA ASN A 41 4.65 -1.98 -6.87
C ASN A 41 5.00 -0.52 -7.22
N LEU A 42 6.18 -0.08 -6.79
CA LEU A 42 6.76 1.24 -6.98
C LEU A 42 7.87 1.27 -8.05
N ALA A 43 7.92 0.28 -8.95
CA ALA A 43 8.81 0.26 -10.12
C ALA A 43 8.33 1.26 -11.20
N ILE A 44 8.27 2.53 -10.81
CA ILE A 44 7.88 3.68 -11.62
C ILE A 44 8.92 4.79 -11.43
N THR A 45 9.05 5.68 -12.40
CA THR A 45 10.01 6.79 -12.35
C THR A 45 9.83 7.69 -11.12
N GLU A 46 8.58 7.85 -10.65
CA GLU A 46 8.22 8.71 -9.51
C GLU A 46 8.18 7.94 -8.16
N SER A 47 8.94 6.85 -8.03
CA SER A 47 8.93 5.94 -6.88
C SER A 47 9.03 6.65 -5.52
N ASP A 48 9.91 7.65 -5.42
CA ASP A 48 10.16 8.36 -4.16
C ASP A 48 9.01 9.31 -3.78
N LEU A 49 8.44 10.03 -4.77
CA LEU A 49 7.30 10.91 -4.54
C LEU A 49 6.08 10.11 -4.08
N VAL A 50 5.81 8.98 -4.73
CA VAL A 50 4.73 8.07 -4.34
C VAL A 50 4.99 7.46 -2.98
N HIS A 51 6.22 7.02 -2.73
CA HIS A 51 6.57 6.48 -1.42
C HIS A 51 6.32 7.50 -0.31
N ASN A 52 6.68 8.77 -0.51
CA ASN A 52 6.44 9.82 0.48
C ASN A 52 4.95 9.98 0.80
N MET A 53 4.08 9.98 -0.21
CA MET A 53 2.62 10.05 -0.01
C MET A 53 2.07 8.78 0.67
N LEU A 54 2.50 7.60 0.22
CA LEU A 54 2.09 6.32 0.81
C LEU A 54 2.59 6.16 2.25
N SER A 55 3.75 6.74 2.58
CA SER A 55 4.30 6.72 3.93
C SER A 55 3.42 7.48 4.91
N GLN A 56 2.80 8.58 4.48
CA GLN A 56 1.79 9.29 5.28
C GLN A 56 0.54 8.41 5.53
N ALA A 57 0.20 7.53 4.60
CA ALA A 57 -0.87 6.54 4.75
C ALA A 57 -0.44 5.28 5.54
N GLY A 58 0.78 5.23 6.06
CA GLY A 58 1.31 4.13 6.86
C GLY A 58 1.91 2.97 6.06
N PHE A 59 2.18 3.16 4.76
CA PHE A 59 2.95 2.19 3.99
C PHE A 59 4.45 2.32 4.29
N ARG A 60 5.14 1.20 4.29
CA ARG A 60 6.60 1.08 4.37
C ARG A 60 7.13 0.51 3.05
N ARG A 61 8.37 0.82 2.69
CA ARG A 61 8.99 0.36 1.43
C ARG A 61 10.05 -0.70 1.68
N SER A 62 10.06 -1.72 0.84
CA SER A 62 11.12 -2.71 0.70
C SER A 62 11.44 -2.84 -0.78
N GLN A 63 12.58 -2.29 -1.20
CA GLN A 63 13.00 -2.21 -2.61
C GLN A 63 11.93 -1.53 -3.49
N THR A 64 11.33 -2.28 -4.41
CA THR A 64 10.29 -1.83 -5.34
C THR A 64 8.87 -2.08 -4.83
N ILE A 65 8.70 -2.59 -3.62
CA ILE A 65 7.38 -2.91 -3.06
C ILE A 65 7.11 -1.99 -1.85
N ALA A 66 5.97 -1.30 -1.88
CA ALA A 66 5.40 -0.66 -0.69
C ALA A 66 4.33 -1.56 -0.08
N TYR A 67 4.30 -1.66 1.26
CA TYR A 67 3.34 -2.48 1.99
C TYR A 67 2.85 -1.77 3.26
N ARG A 68 1.60 -2.01 3.66
CA ARG A 68 1.04 -1.49 4.92
C ARG A 68 0.74 -2.64 5.89
N PRO A 69 1.31 -2.63 7.12
CA PRO A 69 0.91 -3.56 8.18
C PRO A 69 -0.52 -3.24 8.66
N ALA A 70 -1.30 -4.26 9.02
CA ALA A 70 -2.71 -4.10 9.42
C ALA A 70 -2.91 -3.98 10.93
#